data_AF-A0A529Z8G4-F1
#
_entry.id   AF-A0A529Z8G4-F1
#
_cell.length_a   1.000
_cell.length_b   1.000
_cell.length_c   1.000
_cell.angle_alpha   90.00
_cell.angle_beta   90.00
_cell.angle_gamma   90.00
#
_symmetry.space_group_name_H-M   'P 1'
#
loop_
_entity.id
_entity.type
_entity.pdbx_description
1 polymer ?
#
loop_
_entity_poly.entity_id
_entity_poly.type
_entity_poly.pdbx_seq_one_letter_code
_entity_poly.pdbx_strand_id
1 'polypeptide(L)'
;MSTGTTKLDVVVSDVVPVNDLVTRFHFRRRDGELLPTFSGGAHVVVEMRDSDRTRLNPYSLMGSPLDTREYTISVRRDDVGRGGSLFMHRQVKPGLEMVISYPVNLFSLDLRAKKHLMLAGGIGITPFMAQTSQLAAAGGNFELHYTCRTAPQPGAPFDVTLAVSGKTIRVGEQQSLLEAMEAAGVDPPYLCRGGVCGQCETNVISSDGKFIHNDHWLSEEDHRSGCKIMPCVSRFEGKSLVLER
;
A
#
# COMPACT_ATOMS: atom_id res chain seq x y z
N MET A 1 -0.11 -2.73 -33.54
CA MET A 1 0.83 -3.55 -32.75
C MET A 1 0.20 -3.80 -31.40
N SER A 2 -0.04 -5.04 -30.99
CA SER A 2 -0.72 -5.33 -29.72
C SER A 2 0.16 -4.91 -28.55
N THR A 3 -0.39 -4.17 -27.61
CA THR A 3 0.21 -3.84 -26.32
C THR A 3 0.74 -5.11 -25.62
N GLY A 4 1.99 -5.08 -25.12
CA GLY A 4 2.55 -6.17 -24.31
C GLY A 4 3.29 -7.30 -25.04
N THR A 5 3.74 -7.11 -26.28
CA THR A 5 4.49 -8.14 -27.04
C THR A 5 5.86 -8.46 -26.46
N THR A 6 6.55 -7.48 -25.87
CA THR A 6 7.86 -7.70 -25.25
C THR A 6 7.68 -8.22 -23.83
N LYS A 7 8.34 -9.34 -23.54
CA LYS A 7 8.22 -10.10 -22.28
C LYS A 7 9.48 -9.92 -21.44
N LEU A 8 9.29 -9.94 -20.13
CA LEU A 8 10.33 -9.93 -19.10
C LEU A 8 10.19 -11.22 -18.30
N ASP A 9 11.28 -11.99 -18.27
CA ASP A 9 11.42 -13.12 -17.36
C ASP A 9 11.78 -12.59 -15.96
N VAL A 10 10.92 -12.86 -15.01
CA VAL A 10 11.05 -12.37 -13.63
C VAL A 10 10.98 -13.51 -12.64
N VAL A 11 11.53 -13.28 -11.46
CA VAL A 11 11.35 -14.12 -10.29
C VAL A 11 10.54 -13.35 -9.25
N VAL A 12 9.61 -14.03 -8.59
CA VAL A 12 8.90 -13.47 -7.45
C VAL A 12 9.87 -13.36 -6.27
N SER A 13 10.27 -12.14 -5.92
CA SER A 13 11.22 -11.92 -4.82
C SER A 13 10.53 -12.00 -3.46
N ASP A 14 9.27 -11.56 -3.38
CA ASP A 14 8.51 -11.57 -2.13
C ASP A 14 6.99 -11.60 -2.37
N VAL A 15 6.25 -12.13 -1.40
CA VAL A 15 4.78 -12.22 -1.39
C VAL A 15 4.27 -11.81 0.00
N VAL A 16 3.60 -10.66 0.06
CA VAL A 16 3.14 -10.06 1.31
C VAL A 16 1.62 -10.01 1.36
N PRO A 17 0.95 -10.78 2.24
CA PRO A 17 -0.48 -10.62 2.50
C PRO A 17 -0.77 -9.21 3.06
N VAL A 18 -1.58 -8.43 2.35
CA VAL A 18 -1.98 -7.06 2.72
C VAL A 18 -3.35 -7.03 3.40
N ASN A 19 -4.14 -8.09 3.32
CA ASN A 19 -5.34 -8.38 4.12
C ASN A 19 -5.97 -9.66 3.54
N ASP A 20 -7.12 -10.06 4.07
CA ASP A 20 -7.87 -11.25 3.63
C ASP A 20 -8.17 -11.30 2.12
N LEU A 21 -8.22 -10.14 1.46
CA LEU A 21 -8.58 -10.02 0.05
C LEU A 21 -7.44 -9.51 -0.83
N VAL A 22 -6.32 -9.02 -0.30
CA VAL A 22 -5.28 -8.39 -1.12
C VAL A 22 -3.90 -8.95 -0.76
N THR A 23 -3.15 -9.34 -1.77
CA THR A 23 -1.76 -9.78 -1.64
C THR A 23 -0.88 -8.95 -2.54
N ARG A 24 0.27 -8.53 -2.02
CA ARG A 24 1.29 -7.78 -2.73
C ARG A 24 2.38 -8.73 -3.22
N PHE A 25 2.81 -8.54 -4.45
CA PHE A 25 3.81 -9.37 -5.12
C PHE A 25 4.95 -8.47 -5.58
N HIS A 26 6.16 -8.94 -5.34
CA HIS A 26 7.39 -8.28 -5.72
C HIS A 26 8.10 -9.12 -6.79
N PHE A 27 8.61 -8.47 -7.83
CA PHE A 27 9.26 -9.12 -8.96
C PHE A 27 10.62 -8.49 -9.23
N ARG A 28 11.64 -9.33 -9.42
CA ARG A 28 12.95 -8.92 -9.92
C ARG A 28 13.23 -9.60 -11.24
N ARG A 29 14.10 -9.03 -12.08
CA ARG A 29 14.52 -9.75 -13.29
C ARG A 29 15.24 -11.03 -12.91
N ARG A 30 14.93 -12.09 -13.65
CA ARG A 30 15.54 -13.41 -13.45
C ARG A 30 17.06 -13.40 -13.69
N ASP A 31 17.51 -12.59 -14.65
CA ASP A 31 18.93 -12.45 -15.02
C ASP A 31 19.73 -11.54 -14.06
N GLY A 32 19.09 -10.94 -13.05
CA GLY A 32 19.74 -10.05 -12.09
C GLY A 32 19.96 -8.62 -12.61
N GLU A 33 19.58 -8.32 -13.85
CA GLU A 33 19.64 -6.97 -14.39
C GLU A 33 18.56 -6.05 -13.79
N LEU A 34 18.67 -4.75 -14.07
CA LEU A 34 17.64 -3.79 -13.70
C LEU A 34 16.40 -3.89 -14.61
N LEU A 35 15.22 -3.72 -14.02
CA LEU A 35 13.95 -3.60 -14.71
C LEU A 35 13.90 -2.28 -15.48
N PRO A 36 13.18 -2.23 -16.63
CA PRO A 36 12.94 -0.98 -17.34
C PRO A 36 12.30 0.09 -16.43
N THR A 37 12.59 1.36 -16.68
CA THR A 37 11.85 2.43 -16.01
C THR A 37 10.41 2.50 -16.51
N PHE A 38 9.53 3.06 -15.69
CA PHE A 38 8.14 3.34 -16.07
C PHE A 38 7.73 4.72 -15.55
N SER A 39 6.47 5.10 -15.78
CA SER A 39 5.87 6.30 -15.20
C SER A 39 4.59 5.93 -14.43
N GLY A 40 4.21 6.75 -13.45
CA GLY A 40 3.03 6.52 -12.64
C GLY A 40 1.78 6.27 -13.50
N GLY A 41 1.00 5.25 -13.11
CA GLY A 41 -0.16 4.77 -13.87
C GLY A 41 0.13 3.62 -14.82
N ALA A 42 1.39 3.24 -15.03
CA ALA A 42 1.73 2.08 -15.85
C ALA A 42 1.23 0.76 -15.25
N HIS A 43 1.02 -0.23 -16.11
CA HIS A 43 0.68 -1.59 -15.75
C HIS A 43 1.52 -2.59 -16.54
N VAL A 44 1.62 -3.81 -16.00
CA VAL A 44 2.19 -4.97 -16.67
C VAL A 44 1.12 -6.04 -16.82
N VAL A 45 1.24 -6.88 -17.84
CA VAL A 45 0.41 -8.08 -18.00
C VAL A 45 1.18 -9.26 -17.43
N VAL A 46 0.63 -9.90 -16.40
CA VAL A 46 1.18 -11.12 -15.81
C VAL A 46 0.66 -12.33 -16.56
N GLU A 47 1.58 -13.15 -17.06
CA GLU A 47 1.27 -14.44 -17.68
C GLU A 47 1.30 -15.55 -16.63
N MET A 48 0.18 -16.26 -16.49
CA MET A 48 0.02 -17.35 -15.54
C MET A 48 -0.31 -18.63 -16.30
N ARG A 49 0.52 -19.66 -16.12
CA ARG A 49 0.26 -21.01 -16.65
C ARG A 49 -0.56 -21.79 -15.64
N ASP A 50 -1.86 -21.88 -15.89
CA ASP A 50 -2.81 -22.61 -15.07
C ASP A 50 -3.21 -23.90 -15.79
N SER A 51 -2.44 -24.96 -15.56
CA SER A 51 -2.61 -26.26 -16.23
C SER A 51 -2.50 -26.16 -17.76
N ASP A 52 -3.60 -26.41 -18.48
CA ASP A 52 -3.70 -26.34 -19.94
C ASP A 52 -4.01 -24.92 -20.47
N ARG A 53 -4.21 -23.94 -19.57
CA ARG A 53 -4.63 -22.59 -19.92
C ARG A 53 -3.59 -21.54 -19.53
N THR A 54 -3.31 -20.65 -20.47
CA THR A 54 -2.56 -19.41 -20.19
C THR A 54 -3.52 -18.29 -19.86
N ARG A 55 -3.33 -17.66 -18.69
CA ARG A 55 -4.10 -16.49 -18.25
C ARG A 55 -3.23 -15.26 -18.36
N LEU A 56 -3.82 -14.16 -18.81
CA LEU A 56 -3.15 -12.86 -18.96
C LEU A 56 -3.97 -11.83 -18.19
N ASN A 57 -3.41 -11.32 -17.10
CA ASN A 57 -4.07 -10.31 -16.28
C ASN A 57 -3.21 -9.05 -16.18
N PRO A 58 -3.74 -7.88 -16.55
CA PRO A 58 -3.06 -6.62 -16.31
C PRO A 58 -3.15 -6.23 -14.83
N TYR A 59 -2.05 -5.76 -14.26
CA TYR A 59 -1.99 -5.16 -12.92
C TYR A 59 -1.15 -3.89 -12.94
N SER A 60 -1.66 -2.83 -12.32
CA SER A 60 -0.93 -1.57 -12.19
C SER A 60 0.32 -1.74 -11.33
N LEU A 61 1.43 -1.18 -11.80
CA LEU A 61 2.64 -1.03 -11.00
C LEU A 61 2.38 0.04 -9.95
N MET A 62 2.71 -0.27 -8.69
CA MET A 62 2.45 0.62 -7.55
C MET A 62 3.72 1.09 -6.83
N GLY A 63 4.88 0.49 -7.14
CA GLY A 63 6.18 0.91 -6.61
C GLY A 63 6.63 2.27 -7.18
N SER A 64 7.71 2.80 -6.63
CA SER A 64 8.33 4.02 -7.15
C SER A 64 8.80 3.79 -8.60
N PRO A 65 8.42 4.65 -9.56
CA PRO A 65 8.93 4.55 -10.93
C PRO A 65 10.45 4.77 -11.06
N LEU A 66 11.09 5.27 -10.00
CA LEU A 66 12.54 5.48 -9.91
C LEU A 66 13.29 4.24 -9.39
N ASP A 67 12.59 3.27 -8.80
CA ASP A 67 13.20 2.01 -8.38
C ASP A 67 13.13 0.98 -9.50
N THR A 68 14.27 0.74 -10.14
CA THR A 68 14.40 -0.24 -11.22
C THR A 68 14.86 -1.61 -10.74
N ARG A 69 15.06 -1.80 -9.43
CA ARG A 69 15.50 -3.09 -8.89
C ARG A 69 14.35 -4.08 -8.80
N GLU A 70 13.13 -3.58 -8.62
CA GLU A 70 11.97 -4.40 -8.34
C GLU A 70 10.68 -3.75 -8.84
N TYR A 71 9.77 -4.56 -9.37
CA TYR A 71 8.39 -4.17 -9.64
C TYR A 71 7.47 -4.70 -8.57
N THR A 72 6.50 -3.88 -8.16
CA THR A 72 5.50 -4.25 -7.15
C THR A 72 4.10 -4.09 -7.71
N ILE A 73 3.26 -5.09 -7.48
CA ILE A 73 1.80 -5.04 -7.74
C ILE A 73 1.04 -5.46 -6.49
N SER A 74 -0.21 -5.02 -6.35
CA SER A 74 -1.17 -5.59 -5.39
C SER A 74 -2.37 -6.17 -6.13
N VAL A 75 -2.68 -7.42 -5.82
CA VAL A 75 -3.76 -8.17 -6.48
C VAL A 75 -4.86 -8.44 -5.45
N ARG A 76 -6.06 -7.96 -5.75
CA ARG A 76 -7.26 -8.31 -4.99
C ARG A 76 -7.78 -9.69 -5.45
N ARG A 77 -8.05 -10.58 -4.50
CA ARG A 77 -8.72 -11.86 -4.71
C ARG A 77 -10.14 -11.63 -5.19
N ASP A 78 -10.50 -12.36 -6.24
CA ASP A 78 -11.85 -12.38 -6.79
C ASP A 78 -12.26 -13.85 -6.93
N ASP A 79 -13.04 -14.33 -5.94
CA ASP A 79 -13.43 -15.73 -5.83
C ASP A 79 -14.45 -16.16 -6.90
N VAL A 80 -15.16 -15.21 -7.50
CA VAL A 80 -16.13 -15.45 -8.59
C VAL A 80 -15.58 -15.09 -9.97
N GLY A 81 -14.36 -14.55 -10.02
CA GLY A 81 -13.72 -14.08 -11.25
C GLY A 81 -13.27 -15.21 -12.17
N ARG A 82 -12.59 -14.84 -13.25
CA ARG A 82 -12.11 -15.79 -14.27
C ARG A 82 -10.97 -16.72 -13.80
N GLY A 83 -10.52 -16.62 -12.54
CA GLY A 83 -9.50 -17.49 -11.92
C GLY A 83 -8.07 -16.95 -11.90
N GLY A 84 -7.76 -15.86 -12.60
CA GLY A 84 -6.40 -15.29 -12.61
C GLY A 84 -5.96 -14.73 -11.24
N SER A 85 -6.83 -14.00 -10.54
CA SER A 85 -6.54 -13.52 -9.18
C SER A 85 -6.40 -14.68 -8.19
N LEU A 86 -7.22 -15.72 -8.32
CA LEU A 86 -7.10 -16.95 -7.51
C LEU A 86 -5.77 -17.67 -7.75
N PHE A 87 -5.30 -17.72 -8.98
CA PHE A 87 -3.99 -18.27 -9.30
C PHE A 87 -2.88 -17.49 -8.58
N MET A 88 -2.90 -16.16 -8.67
CA MET A 88 -1.94 -15.30 -7.96
C MET A 88 -1.93 -15.59 -6.45
N HIS A 89 -3.11 -15.73 -5.83
CA HIS A 89 -3.22 -15.95 -4.39
C HIS A 89 -2.84 -17.37 -3.93
N ARG A 90 -3.05 -18.39 -4.77
CA ARG A 90 -2.87 -19.80 -4.38
C ARG A 90 -1.54 -20.40 -4.80
N GLN A 91 -1.04 -20.00 -5.97
CA GLN A 91 0.10 -20.66 -6.62
C GLN A 91 1.37 -19.84 -6.59
N VAL A 92 1.27 -18.50 -6.56
CA VAL A 92 2.45 -17.63 -6.62
C VAL A 92 3.09 -17.52 -5.24
N LYS A 93 4.38 -17.85 -5.18
CA LYS A 93 5.20 -17.87 -3.97
C LYS A 93 6.59 -17.29 -4.28
N PRO A 94 7.35 -16.80 -3.28
CA PRO A 94 8.73 -16.37 -3.51
C PRO A 94 9.56 -17.47 -4.18
N GLY A 95 10.44 -17.07 -5.10
CA GLY A 95 11.26 -17.94 -5.92
C GLY A 95 10.59 -18.46 -7.20
N LEU A 96 9.28 -18.26 -7.38
CA LEU A 96 8.60 -18.70 -8.61
C LEU A 96 9.05 -17.85 -9.81
N GLU A 97 9.46 -18.52 -10.88
CA GLU A 97 9.72 -17.87 -12.17
C GLU A 97 8.41 -17.58 -12.89
N MET A 98 8.26 -16.35 -13.38
CA MET A 98 7.08 -15.86 -14.06
C MET A 98 7.46 -15.00 -15.26
N VAL A 99 6.47 -14.71 -16.10
CA VAL A 99 6.63 -13.81 -17.23
C VAL A 99 5.67 -12.65 -17.10
N ILE A 100 6.19 -11.44 -17.24
CA ILE A 100 5.39 -10.21 -17.28
C ILE A 100 5.68 -9.44 -18.57
N SER A 101 4.73 -8.64 -19.05
CA SER A 101 5.01 -7.72 -20.15
C SER A 101 5.94 -6.58 -19.71
N TYR A 102 6.56 -5.91 -20.68
CA TYR A 102 7.06 -4.56 -20.43
C TYR A 102 5.93 -3.63 -19.94
N PRO A 103 6.26 -2.60 -19.14
CA PRO A 103 5.26 -1.63 -18.69
C PRO A 103 4.61 -0.91 -19.87
N VAL A 104 3.28 -0.82 -19.82
CA VAL A 104 2.48 0.01 -20.73
C VAL A 104 1.74 1.04 -19.88
N ASN A 105 1.74 2.30 -20.30
CA ASN A 105 1.02 3.35 -19.57
C ASN A 105 -0.12 3.93 -20.40
N LEU A 106 -1.35 3.70 -19.93
CA LEU A 106 -2.59 4.26 -20.47
C LEU A 106 -3.26 5.23 -19.47
N PHE A 107 -2.57 5.56 -18.38
CA PHE A 107 -3.06 6.38 -17.28
C PHE A 107 -1.95 7.30 -16.75
N SER A 108 -1.23 7.93 -17.67
CA SER A 108 -0.11 8.82 -17.36
C SER A 108 -0.58 10.14 -16.71
N LEU A 109 0.29 10.76 -15.92
CA LEU A 109 0.10 12.12 -15.44
C LEU A 109 0.20 13.13 -16.59
N ASP A 110 -0.68 14.14 -16.59
CA ASP A 110 -0.49 15.35 -17.39
C ASP A 110 0.44 16.32 -16.64
N LEU A 111 1.70 16.39 -17.07
CA LEU A 111 2.74 17.19 -16.42
C LEU A 111 2.53 18.71 -16.52
N ARG A 112 1.51 19.17 -17.26
CA ARG A 112 1.15 20.60 -17.35
C ARG A 112 0.25 21.04 -16.19
N ALA A 113 -0.34 20.09 -15.45
CA ALA A 113 -1.22 20.39 -14.35
C ALA A 113 -0.46 21.03 -13.18
N LYS A 114 -1.06 22.03 -12.55
CA LYS A 114 -0.49 22.68 -11.35
C LYS A 114 -0.80 21.94 -10.04
N LYS A 115 -1.87 21.14 -10.04
CA LYS A 115 -2.30 20.27 -8.94
C LYS A 115 -3.06 19.07 -9.51
N HIS A 116 -2.82 17.88 -8.96
CA HIS A 116 -3.60 16.67 -9.27
C HIS A 116 -4.55 16.33 -8.11
N LEU A 117 -5.84 16.16 -8.41
CA LEU A 117 -6.80 15.58 -7.48
C LEU A 117 -7.02 14.11 -7.88
N MET A 118 -6.63 13.19 -7.00
CA MET A 118 -6.67 11.76 -7.23
C MET A 118 -7.76 11.15 -6.37
N LEU A 119 -8.67 10.40 -6.98
CA LEU A 119 -9.80 9.76 -6.28
C LEU A 119 -9.67 8.25 -6.44
N ALA A 120 -9.35 7.55 -5.36
CA ALA A 120 -9.11 6.12 -5.35
C ALA A 120 -10.20 5.37 -4.58
N GLY A 121 -10.59 4.20 -5.09
CA GLY A 121 -11.54 3.29 -4.43
C GLY A 121 -11.00 1.86 -4.36
N GLY A 122 -10.88 1.30 -3.16
CA GLY A 122 -10.26 -0.01 -2.92
C GLY A 122 -8.94 -0.24 -3.70
N ILE A 123 -8.85 -1.35 -4.44
CA ILE A 123 -7.64 -1.73 -5.19
C ILE A 123 -7.22 -0.71 -6.28
N GLY A 124 -8.12 0.20 -6.66
CA GLY A 124 -7.84 1.29 -7.60
C GLY A 124 -6.82 2.32 -7.09
N ILE A 125 -6.34 2.19 -5.86
CA ILE A 125 -5.22 2.98 -5.30
C ILE A 125 -3.88 2.69 -5.99
N THR A 126 -3.71 1.49 -6.57
CA THR A 126 -2.41 1.02 -7.09
C THR A 126 -1.74 1.94 -8.11
N PRO A 127 -2.39 2.43 -9.19
CA PRO A 127 -1.75 3.36 -10.10
C PRO A 127 -1.40 4.71 -9.45
N PHE A 128 -2.24 5.17 -8.51
CA PHE A 128 -2.03 6.44 -7.82
C PHE A 128 -0.80 6.38 -6.91
N MET A 129 -0.50 5.25 -6.26
CA MET A 129 0.73 5.12 -5.45
C MET A 129 2.00 5.43 -6.26
N ALA A 130 2.10 4.91 -7.48
CA ALA A 130 3.22 5.20 -8.36
C ALA A 130 3.22 6.67 -8.83
N GLN A 131 2.05 7.24 -9.11
CA GLN A 131 1.91 8.65 -9.49
C GLN A 131 2.27 9.60 -8.34
N THR A 132 1.82 9.34 -7.12
CA THR A 132 2.14 10.16 -5.94
C THR A 132 3.62 10.07 -5.62
N SER A 133 4.24 8.88 -5.76
CA SER A 133 5.69 8.74 -5.63
C SER A 133 6.44 9.58 -6.67
N GLN A 134 6.00 9.57 -7.92
CA GLN A 134 6.62 10.37 -9.00
C GLN A 134 6.44 11.88 -8.76
N LEU A 135 5.25 12.32 -8.37
CA LEU A 135 4.97 13.73 -8.10
C LEU A 135 5.73 14.23 -6.88
N ALA A 136 5.79 13.45 -5.79
CA ALA A 136 6.55 13.81 -4.60
C ALA A 136 8.03 14.03 -4.92
N ALA A 137 8.65 13.15 -5.71
CA ALA A 137 10.03 13.30 -6.15
C ALA A 137 10.26 14.54 -7.04
N ALA A 138 9.24 14.96 -7.80
CA ALA A 138 9.29 16.13 -8.67
C ALA A 138 8.84 17.44 -8.00
N GLY A 139 8.44 17.42 -6.71
CA GLY A 139 7.86 18.57 -6.02
C GLY A 139 6.48 18.99 -6.56
N GLY A 140 5.74 18.07 -7.17
CA GLY A 140 4.41 18.30 -7.72
C GLY A 140 3.32 18.31 -6.65
N ASN A 141 2.32 19.18 -6.80
CA ASN A 141 1.19 19.25 -5.88
C ASN A 141 0.14 18.19 -6.21
N PHE A 142 -0.29 17.42 -5.21
CA PHE A 142 -1.39 16.50 -5.36
C PHE A 142 -2.20 16.38 -4.07
N GLU A 143 -3.40 15.83 -4.22
CA GLU A 143 -4.28 15.45 -3.14
C GLU A 143 -4.91 14.10 -3.50
N LEU A 144 -4.85 13.13 -2.60
CA LEU A 144 -5.39 11.80 -2.81
C LEU A 144 -6.51 11.54 -1.80
N HIS A 145 -7.71 11.37 -2.33
CA HIS A 145 -8.87 10.90 -1.58
C HIS A 145 -9.00 9.41 -1.82
N TYR A 146 -8.76 8.62 -0.77
CA TYR A 146 -8.90 7.17 -0.86
C TYR A 146 -10.06 6.70 0.00
N THR A 147 -10.96 5.95 -0.62
CA THR A 147 -12.09 5.31 0.08
C THR A 147 -11.94 3.79 0.01
N CYS A 148 -12.02 3.14 1.17
CA CYS A 148 -12.06 1.68 1.28
C CYS A 148 -13.31 1.27 2.07
N ARG A 149 -13.72 -0.01 1.93
CA ARG A 149 -14.91 -0.55 2.64
C ARG A 149 -14.63 -0.93 4.09
N THR A 150 -13.44 -0.68 4.59
CA THR A 150 -13.04 -0.99 5.96
C THR A 150 -13.18 0.28 6.81
N ALA A 151 -14.18 0.30 7.68
CA ALA A 151 -14.16 1.17 8.85
C ALA A 151 -12.92 0.84 9.70
N PRO A 152 -12.46 1.75 10.58
CA PRO A 152 -11.50 1.39 11.62
C PRO A 152 -12.00 0.11 12.29
N GLN A 153 -11.14 -0.88 12.48
CA GLN A 153 -11.57 -2.08 13.20
C GLN A 153 -12.07 -1.63 14.58
N PRO A 154 -13.29 -2.06 14.98
CA PRO A 154 -13.78 -1.79 16.31
C PRO A 154 -12.77 -2.30 17.35
N GLY A 155 -12.59 -1.56 18.44
CA GLY A 155 -11.77 -2.05 19.53
C GLY A 155 -12.03 -1.29 20.81
N ALA A 156 -11.37 -1.73 21.89
CA ALA A 156 -11.49 -1.05 23.17
C ALA A 156 -11.11 0.44 23.03
N PRO A 157 -11.85 1.35 23.66
CA PRO A 157 -11.53 2.75 23.62
C PRO A 157 -10.34 3.02 24.56
N PHE A 158 -9.40 3.86 24.16
CA PHE A 158 -8.19 4.18 24.95
C PHE A 158 -7.91 5.69 24.95
N ASP A 159 -7.12 6.15 25.91
CA ASP A 159 -6.63 7.53 25.98
C ASP A 159 -5.20 7.60 25.47
N VAL A 160 -4.85 8.73 24.85
CA VAL A 160 -3.53 8.97 24.28
C VAL A 160 -3.12 10.42 24.46
N THR A 161 -1.87 10.62 24.87
CA THR A 161 -1.25 11.94 24.99
C THR A 161 -0.43 12.23 23.74
N LEU A 162 -0.72 13.36 23.11
CA LEU A 162 0.00 13.91 21.99
C LEU A 162 1.01 14.94 22.54
N ALA A 163 2.29 14.56 22.60
CA ALA A 163 3.31 15.30 23.34
C ALA A 163 3.65 16.69 22.77
N VAL A 164 3.65 16.85 21.45
CA VAL A 164 3.97 18.12 20.77
C VAL A 164 2.80 19.10 20.89
N SER A 165 1.56 18.61 20.73
CA SER A 165 0.38 19.45 20.88
C SER A 165 -0.06 19.66 22.34
N GLY A 166 0.45 18.86 23.28
CA GLY A 166 0.09 18.88 24.70
C GLY A 166 -1.33 18.39 25.00
N LYS A 167 -2.00 17.73 24.05
CA LYS A 167 -3.39 17.28 24.18
C LYS A 167 -3.46 15.84 24.64
N THR A 168 -4.39 15.55 25.55
CA THR A 168 -4.84 14.17 25.82
C THR A 168 -6.18 13.98 25.14
N ILE A 169 -6.29 12.96 24.28
CA ILE A 169 -7.50 12.68 23.51
C ILE A 169 -8.00 11.27 23.80
N ARG A 170 -9.32 11.10 23.70
CA ARG A 170 -10.01 9.81 23.80
C ARG A 170 -10.22 9.25 22.39
N VAL A 171 -9.77 8.01 22.16
CA VAL A 171 -10.10 7.26 20.93
C VAL A 171 -11.32 6.40 21.19
N GLY A 172 -12.41 6.65 20.47
CA GLY A 172 -13.65 5.87 20.58
C GLY A 172 -13.53 4.44 20.06
N GLU A 173 -14.56 3.63 20.31
CA GLU A 173 -14.61 2.23 19.88
C GLU A 173 -14.65 2.07 18.34
N GLN A 174 -15.40 2.95 17.67
CA GLN A 174 -15.62 2.96 16.22
C GLN A 174 -14.78 4.04 15.51
N GLN A 175 -13.78 4.57 16.21
CA GLN A 175 -12.96 5.69 15.75
C GLN A 175 -11.52 5.23 15.66
N SER A 176 -10.84 5.58 14.58
CA SER A 176 -9.38 5.44 14.46
C SER A 176 -8.67 6.47 15.32
N LEU A 177 -7.43 6.18 15.70
CA LEU A 177 -6.56 7.14 16.38
C LEU A 177 -6.34 8.40 15.51
N LEU A 178 -6.22 8.23 14.19
CA LEU A 178 -6.13 9.34 13.23
C LEU A 178 -7.35 10.26 13.31
N GLU A 179 -8.57 9.72 13.23
CA GLU A 179 -9.80 10.53 13.31
C GLU A 179 -9.94 11.25 14.65
N ALA A 180 -9.47 10.64 15.74
CA ALA A 180 -9.45 11.29 17.05
C ALA A 180 -8.47 12.48 17.09
N MET A 181 -7.29 12.34 16.49
CA MET A 181 -6.32 13.44 16.34
C MET A 181 -6.91 14.59 15.52
N GLU A 182 -7.53 14.28 14.37
CA GLU A 182 -8.15 15.27 13.48
C GLU A 182 -9.29 16.01 14.19
N ALA A 183 -10.17 15.29 14.90
CA ALA A 183 -11.26 15.88 15.67
C ALA A 183 -10.75 16.81 16.79
N ALA A 184 -9.57 16.52 17.33
CA ALA A 184 -8.89 17.37 18.31
C ALA A 184 -8.10 18.52 17.65
N GLY A 185 -8.10 18.64 16.33
CA GLY A 185 -7.35 19.66 15.58
C GLY A 185 -5.84 19.43 15.54
N VAL A 186 -5.40 18.16 15.62
CA VAL A 186 -4.02 17.74 15.37
C VAL A 186 -4.02 16.96 14.05
N ASP A 187 -3.32 17.49 13.05
CA ASP A 187 -3.37 16.98 11.68
C ASP A 187 -2.05 16.25 11.33
N PRO A 188 -1.90 14.95 11.66
CA PRO A 188 -0.75 14.17 11.22
C PRO A 188 -0.81 13.96 9.69
N PRO A 189 0.32 13.84 9.00
CA PRO A 189 0.31 13.53 7.57
C PRO A 189 -0.44 12.21 7.34
N TYR A 190 -1.39 12.18 6.41
CA TYR A 190 -2.08 10.95 6.02
C TYR A 190 -2.38 10.94 4.52
N LEU A 191 -2.71 9.77 3.99
CA LEU A 191 -3.08 9.61 2.59
C LEU A 191 -4.14 8.54 2.41
N CYS A 192 -3.82 7.28 2.76
CA CYS A 192 -4.69 6.15 2.45
C CYS A 192 -5.78 5.87 3.51
N ARG A 193 -5.57 6.25 4.78
CA ARG A 193 -6.43 5.84 5.90
C ARG A 193 -6.70 4.32 6.00
N GLY A 194 -5.85 3.49 5.39
CA GLY A 194 -6.04 2.05 5.27
C GLY A 194 -4.76 1.25 5.56
N GLY A 195 -3.78 1.85 6.23
CA GLY A 195 -2.60 1.12 6.72
C GLY A 195 -1.57 0.68 5.67
N VAL A 196 -1.63 1.19 4.43
CA VAL A 196 -0.81 0.68 3.32
C VAL A 196 0.19 1.66 2.72
N CYS A 197 0.03 2.97 2.93
CA CYS A 197 0.82 4.00 2.26
C CYS A 197 1.99 4.56 3.07
N GLY A 198 2.10 4.22 4.37
CA GLY A 198 3.14 4.77 5.25
C GLY A 198 2.94 6.20 5.73
N GLN A 199 2.17 7.03 5.01
CA GLN A 199 2.04 8.46 5.34
C GLN A 199 1.63 8.77 6.79
N CYS A 200 0.77 7.93 7.40
CA CYS A 200 0.28 8.12 8.77
C CYS A 200 1.29 7.71 9.86
N GLU A 201 2.47 7.19 9.51
CA GLU A 201 3.49 6.71 10.45
C GLU A 201 3.78 7.75 11.54
N THR A 202 3.72 7.31 12.80
CA THR A 202 3.86 8.16 13.97
C THR A 202 4.73 7.47 15.01
N ASN A 203 5.69 8.21 15.56
CA ASN A 203 6.57 7.71 16.61
C ASN A 203 5.84 7.63 17.95
N VAL A 204 6.11 6.54 18.67
CA VAL A 204 5.67 6.29 20.04
C VAL A 204 6.78 6.75 20.98
N ILE A 205 6.47 7.66 21.91
CA ILE A 205 7.40 8.15 22.92
C ILE A 205 7.44 7.19 24.11
N SER A 206 6.27 6.74 24.58
CA SER A 206 6.15 5.76 25.65
C SER A 206 4.80 5.06 25.62
N SER A 207 4.75 3.83 26.10
CA SER A 207 3.50 3.08 26.29
C SER A 207 3.63 2.04 27.40
N ASP A 208 2.52 1.63 28.00
CA ASP A 208 2.46 0.58 29.04
C ASP A 208 1.71 -0.68 28.60
N GLY A 209 1.37 -0.77 27.32
CA GLY A 209 0.39 -1.71 26.80
C GLY A 209 0.80 -2.38 25.50
N LYS A 210 -0.17 -3.01 24.86
CA LYS A 210 0.02 -3.76 23.62
C LYS A 210 -0.54 -2.99 22.43
N PHE A 211 0.23 -2.93 21.36
CA PHE A 211 -0.23 -2.43 20.07
C PHE A 211 -0.97 -3.52 19.30
N ILE A 212 -2.09 -3.14 18.69
CA ILE A 212 -2.80 -3.94 17.70
C ILE A 212 -2.49 -3.32 16.34
N HIS A 213 -1.44 -3.83 15.70
CA HIS A 213 -1.03 -3.40 14.37
C HIS A 213 -1.97 -3.99 13.32
N ASN A 214 -2.71 -3.12 12.64
CA ASN A 214 -3.58 -3.48 11.52
C ASN A 214 -3.06 -2.91 10.19
N ASP A 215 -1.82 -2.44 10.19
CA ASP A 215 -1.15 -1.91 9.02
C ASP A 215 -0.33 -2.99 8.31
N HIS A 216 -0.04 -2.71 7.04
CA HIS A 216 0.78 -3.54 6.16
C HIS A 216 1.98 -2.76 5.65
N TRP A 217 2.43 -1.77 6.44
CA TRP A 217 3.52 -0.88 6.10
C TRP A 217 4.73 -1.10 7.01
N LEU A 218 4.50 -1.12 8.32
CA LEU A 218 5.55 -1.38 9.29
C LEU A 218 6.02 -2.84 9.19
N SER A 219 7.32 -3.05 9.39
CA SER A 219 7.90 -4.39 9.41
C SER A 219 7.58 -5.13 10.72
N GLU A 220 7.77 -6.46 10.74
CA GLU A 220 7.67 -7.25 11.97
C GLU A 220 8.67 -6.83 13.06
N GLU A 221 9.78 -6.20 12.68
CA GLU A 221 10.72 -5.60 13.63
C GLU A 221 10.14 -4.30 14.23
N ASP A 222 9.57 -3.44 13.39
CA ASP A 222 8.89 -2.22 13.84
C ASP A 222 7.72 -2.55 14.78
N HIS A 223 6.87 -3.53 14.44
CA HIS A 223 5.76 -3.98 15.29
C HIS A 223 6.24 -4.48 16.65
N ARG A 224 7.33 -5.27 16.68
CA ARG A 224 7.90 -5.78 17.94
C ARG A 224 8.56 -4.68 18.77
N SER A 225 9.12 -3.65 18.13
CA SER A 225 9.76 -2.54 18.84
C SER A 225 8.75 -1.71 19.66
N GLY A 226 7.52 -1.59 19.18
CA GLY A 226 6.51 -0.69 19.78
C GLY A 226 6.87 0.80 19.67
N CYS A 227 7.90 1.17 18.90
CA CYS A 227 8.38 2.54 18.75
C CYS A 227 7.59 3.32 17.69
N LYS A 228 6.75 2.65 16.90
CA LYS A 228 5.97 3.24 15.80
C LYS A 228 4.55 2.72 15.79
N ILE A 229 3.62 3.54 15.34
CA ILE A 229 2.24 3.16 15.12
C ILE A 229 1.72 3.81 13.83
N MET A 230 0.76 3.14 13.18
CA MET A 230 -0.01 3.66 12.06
C MET A 230 -1.40 4.08 12.56
N PRO A 231 -1.62 5.35 12.97
CA PRO A 231 -2.86 5.84 13.61
C PRO A 231 -4.13 5.62 12.80
N CYS A 232 -3.99 5.48 11.48
CA CYS A 232 -5.11 5.31 10.59
C CYS A 232 -5.82 3.95 10.72
N VAL A 233 -5.16 2.92 11.24
CA VAL A 233 -5.73 1.56 11.34
C VAL A 233 -5.38 0.84 12.65
N SER A 234 -4.24 1.16 13.26
CA SER A 234 -3.72 0.47 14.43
C SER A 234 -4.37 0.99 15.72
N ARG A 235 -4.48 0.11 16.72
CA ARG A 235 -5.06 0.41 18.04
C ARG A 235 -4.07 0.11 19.16
N PHE A 236 -4.47 0.42 20.39
CA PHE A 236 -3.70 0.21 21.59
C PHE A 236 -4.58 -0.33 22.72
N GLU A 237 -4.03 -1.25 23.50
CA GLU A 237 -4.61 -1.79 24.72
C GLU A 237 -3.66 -1.54 25.89
N GLY A 238 -4.01 -0.58 26.75
CA GLY A 238 -3.19 -0.18 27.90
C GLY A 238 -3.80 1.03 28.59
N LYS A 239 -3.09 1.58 29.58
CA LYS A 239 -3.55 2.77 30.33
C LYS A 239 -2.83 4.05 29.91
N SER A 240 -1.63 3.94 29.36
CA SER A 240 -0.80 5.08 28.99
C SER A 240 -0.18 4.87 27.62
N LEU A 241 -0.46 5.80 26.70
CA LEU A 241 0.17 5.91 25.39
C LEU A 241 0.54 7.37 25.14
N VAL A 242 1.80 7.61 24.78
CA VAL A 242 2.32 8.94 24.43
C VAL A 242 2.92 8.91 23.03
N LEU A 243 2.46 9.79 22.15
CA LEU A 243 2.89 9.89 20.76
C LEU A 243 3.57 11.24 20.48
N GLU A 244 4.48 11.25 19.53
CA GLU A 244 5.19 12.45 19.07
C GLU A 244 4.30 13.30 18.13
N ARG A 245 3.21 13.85 18.65
CA ARG A 245 2.21 14.64 17.89
C ARG A 245 1.63 15.80 18.70
#